data_AF-A0A146F025-F1
#
_entry.id   AF-A0A146F025-F1
#
_cell.length_a   1.000
_cell.length_b   1.000
_cell.length_c   1.000
_cell.angle_alpha   90.00
_cell.angle_beta   90.00
_cell.angle_gamma   90.00
#
_symmetry.space_group_name_H-M   'P 1'
#
loop_
_entity.id
_entity.type
_entity.pdbx_description
1 polymer ?
#
loop_
_entity_poly.entity_id
_entity_poly.type
_entity_poly.pdbx_seq_one_letter_code
_entity_poly.pdbx_strand_id
1 'polypeptide(L)'
;MLIFLGKLTYPPYATNELFAVIFSNNMQQGEKVAVVHQWTKDAAGQAKANSFAQRTVDKAIITSAGEKEIELFYGERETTYYWHPIRE
;
A
#
# COMPACT_ATOMS: atom_id res chain seq x y z
N MET A 1 16.54 -2.05 3.58
CA MET A 1 15.14 -2.38 3.91
C MET A 1 14.43 -1.13 4.36
N LEU A 2 13.30 -0.82 3.73
CA LEU A 2 12.44 0.32 4.06
C LEU A 2 11.05 -0.23 4.38
N ILE A 3 10.47 0.21 5.49
CA ILE A 3 9.13 -0.20 5.92
C ILE A 3 8.29 1.05 6.14
N PHE A 4 7.16 1.10 5.46
CA PHE A 4 6.16 2.14 5.62
C PHE A 4 4.98 1.54 6.37
N LEU A 5 4.60 2.20 7.46
CA LEU A 5 3.47 1.80 8.29
C LEU A 5 2.42 2.90 8.23
N GLY A 6 1.16 2.50 8.10
CA GLY A 6 0.05 3.42 8.02
C GLY A 6 -1.27 2.77 8.35
N LYS A 7 -2.33 3.49 7.97
CA LYS A 7 -3.70 3.07 8.15
C LYS A 7 -4.39 2.91 6.80
N LEU A 8 -5.06 1.77 6.60
CA LEU A 8 -5.88 1.50 5.43
C LEU A 8 -7.33 1.92 5.69
N THR A 9 -7.83 2.80 4.83
CA THR A 9 -9.26 3.09 4.70
C THR A 9 -9.64 2.81 3.26
N TYR A 10 -10.38 1.72 3.05
CA TYR A 10 -10.86 1.26 1.75
C TYR A 10 -12.29 0.72 1.91
N PRO A 11 -13.30 1.59 1.86
CA PRO A 11 -14.68 1.19 2.02
C PRO A 11 -15.13 0.24 0.89
N PRO A 12 -15.98 -0.77 1.19
CA PRO A 12 -16.55 -1.11 2.49
C PRO A 12 -15.67 -2.05 3.35
N TYR A 13 -14.49 -2.45 2.87
CA TYR A 13 -13.74 -3.58 3.42
C TYR A 13 -12.79 -3.22 4.56
N ALA A 14 -12.28 -1.99 4.60
CA ALA A 14 -11.37 -1.51 5.63
C ALA A 14 -11.70 -0.08 6.08
N THR A 15 -11.69 0.13 7.39
CA THR A 15 -11.80 1.45 8.02
C THR A 15 -10.73 1.56 9.11
N ASN A 16 -9.70 2.39 8.87
CA ASN A 16 -8.61 2.66 9.81
C ASN A 16 -7.83 1.41 10.29
N GLU A 17 -7.61 0.46 9.38
CA GLU A 17 -6.93 -0.81 9.67
C GLU A 17 -5.41 -0.73 9.49
N LEU A 18 -4.67 -1.70 10.01
CA LEU A 18 -3.22 -1.78 9.81
C LEU A 18 -2.86 -1.91 8.32
N PHE A 19 -1.88 -1.14 7.87
CA PHE A 19 -1.29 -1.25 6.54
C PHE A 19 0.22 -1.10 6.60
N ALA A 20 0.95 -2.02 5.98
CA ALA A 20 2.41 -2.01 5.93
C ALA A 20 2.89 -2.31 4.52
N VAL A 21 3.88 -1.55 4.06
CA VAL A 21 4.56 -1.74 2.77
C VAL A 21 6.05 -1.90 3.03
N ILE A 22 6.63 -3.00 2.56
CA ILE A 22 7.99 -3.43 2.87
C ILE A 22 8.78 -3.54 1.57
N PHE A 23 9.84 -2.74 1.48
CA PHE A 23 10.81 -2.76 0.38
C PHE A 23 12.13 -3.37 0.86
N SER A 24 12.70 -4.27 0.07
CA SER A 24 13.97 -4.92 0.40
C SER A 24 15.13 -3.91 0.44
N ASN A 25 15.20 -3.02 -0.54
CA ASN A 25 16.30 -2.10 -0.72
C ASN A 25 15.84 -0.67 -1.02
N ASN A 26 15.18 -0.47 -2.16
CA ASN A 26 14.79 0.84 -2.65
C ASN A 26 13.32 0.84 -3.14
N MET A 27 12.84 1.99 -3.59
CA MET A 27 11.46 2.20 -4.02
C MET A 27 11.40 2.59 -5.52
N GLN A 28 12.22 1.97 -6.37
CA GLN A 28 12.24 2.23 -7.81
C GLN A 28 11.26 1.33 -8.54
N GLN A 29 10.83 1.76 -9.73
CA GLN A 29 10.02 0.94 -10.62
C GLN A 29 10.72 -0.39 -10.93
N GLY A 30 9.96 -1.48 -10.95
CA GLY A 30 10.48 -2.85 -11.16
C GLY A 30 10.87 -3.59 -9.89
N GLU A 31 11.10 -2.88 -8.77
CA GLU A 31 11.45 -3.51 -7.50
C GLU A 31 10.32 -4.35 -6.92
N LYS A 32 10.67 -5.42 -6.21
CA LYS A 32 9.70 -6.23 -5.46
C LYS A 32 9.35 -5.58 -4.13
N VAL A 33 8.06 -5.60 -3.82
CA VAL A 33 7.50 -5.05 -2.60
C VAL A 33 6.59 -6.10 -1.95
N ALA A 34 6.54 -6.11 -0.63
CA ALA A 34 5.54 -6.86 0.12
C ALA A 34 4.57 -5.88 0.78
N VAL A 35 3.27 -6.16 0.65
CA VAL A 35 2.19 -5.41 1.28
C VAL A 35 1.50 -6.33 2.26
N VAL A 36 1.32 -5.87 3.49
CA VAL A 36 0.62 -6.57 4.55
C VAL A 36 -0.43 -5.64 5.12
N HIS A 37 -1.65 -6.13 5.27
CA HIS A 37 -2.71 -5.31 5.86
C HIS A 37 -3.78 -6.17 6.53
N GLN A 38 -4.63 -5.52 7.28
CA GLN A 38 -5.80 -6.12 7.89
C GLN A 38 -7.07 -5.54 7.26
N TRP A 39 -8.06 -6.37 6.99
CA TRP A 39 -9.40 -5.94 6.62
C TRP A 39 -10.24 -5.68 7.86
N THR A 40 -11.17 -4.73 7.83
CA THR A 40 -12.23 -4.67 8.84
C THR A 40 -13.15 -5.87 8.65
N LYS A 41 -13.52 -6.13 7.38
CA LYS A 41 -14.24 -7.31 6.92
C LYS A 41 -13.85 -7.59 5.48
N ASP A 42 -13.37 -8.79 5.19
CA ASP A 42 -12.99 -9.15 3.83
C ASP A 42 -14.22 -9.46 2.94
N ALA A 43 -13.97 -9.77 1.66
CA ALA A 43 -15.01 -10.10 0.70
C ALA A 43 -15.75 -11.42 1.01
N ALA A 44 -15.13 -12.33 1.78
CA ALA A 44 -15.79 -13.56 2.27
C ALA A 44 -16.62 -13.30 3.54
N GLY A 45 -16.56 -12.08 4.08
CA GLY A 45 -17.27 -11.66 5.27
C GLY A 45 -16.53 -11.94 6.58
N GLN A 46 -15.27 -12.35 6.52
CA GLN A 46 -14.43 -12.57 7.69
C GLN A 46 -13.98 -11.24 8.27
N ALA A 47 -14.32 -11.00 9.53
CA ALA A 47 -13.87 -9.81 10.26
C ALA A 47 -12.38 -9.91 10.59
N LYS A 48 -11.66 -8.78 10.54
CA LYS A 48 -10.24 -8.68 10.96
C LYS A 48 -9.31 -9.66 10.23
N ALA A 49 -9.64 -10.01 8.99
CA ALA A 49 -8.82 -10.90 8.18
C ALA A 49 -7.49 -10.24 7.79
N ASN A 50 -6.38 -10.95 7.97
CA ASN A 50 -5.07 -10.48 7.51
C ASN A 50 -4.87 -10.82 6.04
N SER A 51 -4.19 -9.93 5.34
CA SER A 51 -3.86 -10.07 3.93
C SER A 51 -2.37 -9.82 3.69
N PHE A 52 -1.82 -10.57 2.75
CA PHE A 52 -0.44 -10.44 2.29
C PHE A 52 -0.43 -10.48 0.77
N ALA A 53 0.33 -9.57 0.17
CA ALA A 53 0.57 -9.57 -1.27
C ALA A 53 2.03 -9.23 -1.56
N GLN A 54 2.66 -9.97 -2.47
CA GLN A 54 3.95 -9.58 -3.05
C GLN A 54 3.70 -9.01 -4.44
N ARG A 55 4.24 -7.82 -4.72
CA ARG A 55 4.02 -7.06 -5.96
C ARG A 55 5.31 -6.46 -6.49
N THR A 56 5.20 -5.79 -7.63
CA THR A 56 6.27 -4.99 -8.22
C THR A 56 5.86 -3.52 -8.16
N VAL A 57 6.81 -2.62 -7.95
CA VAL A 57 6.56 -1.19 -8.08
C VAL A 57 6.31 -0.85 -9.54
N ASP A 58 5.11 -0.39 -9.86
CA ASP A 58 4.73 -0.04 -11.24
C ASP A 58 5.17 1.37 -11.58
N LYS A 59 5.11 2.29 -10.60
CA LYS A 59 5.54 3.68 -10.78
C LYS A 59 6.10 4.23 -9.48
N ALA A 60 7.13 5.06 -9.60
CA ALA A 60 7.67 5.83 -8.49
C ALA A 60 7.95 7.25 -8.97
N ILE A 61 7.20 8.24 -8.47
CA ILE A 61 7.33 9.65 -8.84
C ILE A 61 7.78 10.44 -7.62
N ILE A 62 8.66 11.41 -7.84
CA ILE A 62 8.94 12.45 -6.86
C ILE A 62 8.05 13.64 -7.20
N THR A 63 7.15 14.01 -6.30
CA THR A 63 6.28 15.17 -6.46
C THR A 63 7.09 16.46 -6.35
N SER A 64 6.54 17.57 -6.85
CA SER A 64 7.18 18.89 -6.77
C SER A 64 7.41 19.37 -5.33
N ALA A 65 6.72 18.78 -4.34
CA ALA A 65 6.93 19.01 -2.92
C ALA A 65 8.10 18.20 -2.31
N GLY A 66 8.76 17.36 -3.11
CA GLY A 66 9.82 16.44 -2.68
C GLY A 66 9.29 15.16 -2.02
N GLU A 67 7.99 14.88 -2.10
CA GLU A 67 7.40 13.64 -1.60
C GLU A 67 7.54 12.54 -2.65
N LYS A 68 7.65 11.29 -2.23
CA LYS A 68 7.74 10.17 -3.16
C LYS A 68 6.42 9.41 -3.18
N GLU A 69 5.72 9.49 -4.30
CA GLU A 69 4.51 8.72 -4.58
C GLU A 69 4.89 7.42 -5.29
N ILE A 70 4.31 6.32 -4.82
CA ILE A 70 4.59 4.99 -5.36
C ILE A 70 3.25 4.35 -5.73
N GLU A 71 3.17 3.84 -6.94
CA GLU A 71 2.02 3.10 -7.45
C GLU A 71 2.42 1.64 -7.58
N LEU A 72 1.63 0.75 -7.00
CA LEU A 72 1.90 -0.69 -6.93
C LEU A 72 0.86 -1.54 -7.70
N PHE A 73 -0.10 -0.89 -8.39
CA PHE A 73 -1.30 -1.53 -8.95
C PHE A 73 -1.76 -0.93 -10.30
N TYR A 74 -0.88 -0.83 -11.29
CA TYR A 74 -1.31 -0.45 -12.64
C TYR A 74 -1.98 -1.64 -13.36
N GLY A 75 -3.26 -1.50 -13.72
CA GLY A 75 -4.00 -2.49 -14.52
C GLY A 75 -5.17 -3.18 -13.82
N GLU A 76 -5.26 -3.06 -12.49
CA GLU A 76 -6.46 -3.39 -11.72
C GLU A 76 -7.04 -2.08 -11.20
N ARG A 77 -7.91 -1.43 -12.00
CA ARG A 77 -8.54 -0.13 -11.67
C ARG A 77 -9.27 -0.07 -10.32
N GLU A 78 -9.43 -1.19 -9.63
CA GLU A 78 -10.08 -1.27 -8.32
C GLU A 78 -9.11 -1.36 -7.12
N THR A 79 -7.78 -1.46 -7.34
CA THR A 79 -6.80 -1.70 -6.27
C THR A 79 -5.66 -0.67 -6.19
N THR A 80 -5.80 0.53 -6.76
CA THR A 80 -4.74 1.57 -6.68
C THR A 80 -4.68 2.24 -5.30
N TYR A 81 -3.55 2.09 -4.60
CA TYR A 81 -3.26 2.76 -3.32
C TYR A 81 -2.46 4.02 -3.58
N TYR A 82 -2.95 5.16 -3.09
CA TYR A 82 -2.23 6.43 -3.07
C TYR A 82 -1.74 6.70 -1.64
N TRP A 83 -0.49 7.14 -1.50
CA TRP A 83 0.05 7.51 -0.19
C TRP A 83 0.73 8.87 -0.25
N HIS A 84 0.38 9.72 0.71
CA HIS A 84 1.01 11.02 0.96
C HIS A 84 1.70 10.94 2.33
N PRO A 85 3.01 11.21 2.45
CA PRO A 85 3.64 11.39 3.74
C PRO A 85 3.05 12.61 4.43
N ILE A 86 2.40 12.41 5.58
CA ILE A 86 2.06 13.51 6.47
C ILE A 86 3.37 14.04 7.06
N ARG A 87 3.68 15.32 6.83
CA ARG A 87 4.74 16.03 7.54
C ARG A 87 4.24 16.44 8.93
N GLU A 88 5.10 16.26 9.93
CA GLU A 88 4.97 16.87 11.26
C GLU A 88 4.97 18.40 11.18
#